data_AF-A0A8J2UCV7-F1
#
_entry.id   AF-A0A8J2UCV7-F1
#
_cell.length_a   1.000
_cell.length_b   1.000
_cell.length_c   1.000
_cell.angle_alpha   90.00
_cell.angle_beta   90.00
_cell.angle_gamma   90.00
#
_symmetry.space_group_name_H-M   'P 1'
#
loop_
_entity.id
_entity.type
_entity.pdbx_description
1 polymer ?
#
loop_
_entity_poly.entity_id
_entity_poly.type
_entity_poly.pdbx_seq_one_letter_code
_entity_poly.pdbx_strand_id
1 'polypeptide(L)'
;MNHFIDSYYSSVFNSVTRLTGLADEKELKALTEEILGELSQRIDELTAESHKGVFVYKVVLTHVFSFLAGRSDKQRIEFLQKILLIHPSHYTQLADNKNPPHGTNRQGEGEIEY
;
A
#
# COMPACT_ATOMS: atom_id res chain seq x y z
N MET A 1 -14.40 -0.73 -14.86
CA MET A 1 -14.11 -0.17 -13.53
C MET A 1 -15.07 -0.72 -12.47
N ASN A 2 -16.39 -0.66 -12.66
CA ASN A 2 -17.38 -1.19 -11.70
C ASN A 2 -17.15 -2.66 -11.34
N HIS A 3 -16.95 -3.55 -12.33
CA HIS A 3 -16.66 -4.96 -12.07
C HIS A 3 -15.39 -5.22 -11.24
N PHE A 4 -14.39 -4.34 -11.31
CA PHE A 4 -13.16 -4.50 -10.54
C PHE A 4 -13.41 -4.21 -9.06
N ILE A 5 -14.03 -3.06 -8.76
CA ILE A 5 -14.37 -2.66 -7.40
C ILE A 5 -15.30 -3.71 -6.78
N ASP A 6 -16.33 -4.15 -7.50
CA ASP A 6 -17.27 -5.16 -7.01
C ASP A 6 -16.57 -6.50 -6.68
N SER A 7 -15.54 -6.86 -7.44
CA SER A 7 -14.80 -8.12 -7.25
C SER A 7 -13.89 -8.11 -6.02
N TYR A 8 -13.33 -6.96 -5.65
CA TYR A 8 -12.30 -6.88 -4.61
C TYR A 8 -12.75 -6.15 -3.35
N TYR A 9 -13.78 -5.30 -3.41
CA TYR A 9 -14.19 -4.44 -2.29
C TYR A 9 -14.44 -5.22 -1.00
N SER A 10 -15.30 -6.24 -1.06
CA SER A 10 -15.64 -7.03 0.15
C SER A 10 -14.41 -7.73 0.74
N SER A 11 -13.51 -8.25 -0.10
CA SER A 11 -12.30 -8.93 0.37
C SER A 11 -11.31 -7.95 1.00
N VAL A 12 -11.10 -6.79 0.38
CA VAL A 12 -10.21 -5.75 0.88
C VAL A 12 -10.76 -5.16 2.17
N PHE A 13 -12.02 -4.74 2.18
CA PHE A 13 -12.67 -4.15 3.35
C PHE A 13 -12.63 -5.07 4.58
N ASN A 14 -12.96 -6.34 4.40
CA ASN A 14 -12.91 -7.32 5.49
C ASN A 14 -11.48 -7.54 6.01
N SER A 15 -10.49 -7.54 5.11
CA SER A 15 -9.08 -7.66 5.47
C SER A 15 -8.62 -6.44 6.26
N VAL A 16 -8.93 -5.24 5.79
CA VAL A 16 -8.60 -3.97 6.47
C VAL A 16 -9.25 -3.93 7.86
N THR A 17 -10.53 -4.27 7.96
CA THR A 17 -11.26 -4.31 9.25
C THR A 17 -10.58 -5.26 10.23
N ARG A 18 -10.29 -6.49 9.80
CA ARG A 18 -9.65 -7.50 10.66
C ARG A 18 -8.22 -7.15 11.03
N LEU A 19 -7.45 -6.58 10.12
CA LEU A 19 -6.04 -6.31 10.37
C LEU A 19 -5.87 -5.05 11.22
N THR A 20 -6.61 -3.97 10.93
CA THR A 20 -6.54 -2.73 11.72
C THR A 20 -7.23 -2.87 13.08
N GLY A 21 -8.30 -3.67 13.18
CA GLY A 21 -9.10 -3.77 14.41
C GLY A 21 -9.93 -2.51 14.71
N LEU A 22 -10.08 -1.61 13.73
CA LEU A 22 -10.88 -0.40 13.88
C LEU A 22 -12.38 -0.72 13.88
N ALA A 23 -13.14 0.13 14.57
CA ALA A 23 -14.60 0.16 14.51
C ALA A 23 -15.13 1.35 13.70
N ASP A 24 -14.28 2.32 13.35
CA ASP A 24 -14.69 3.50 12.58
C ASP A 24 -14.88 3.12 11.10
N GLU A 25 -16.13 3.02 10.66
CA GLU A 25 -16.49 2.66 9.29
C GLU A 25 -15.95 3.66 8.26
N LYS A 26 -15.87 4.95 8.60
CA LYS A 26 -15.40 5.99 7.68
C LYS A 26 -13.91 5.83 7.41
N GLU A 27 -13.12 5.59 8.45
CA GLU A 27 -11.69 5.32 8.30
C GLU A 27 -11.44 4.02 7.54
N LEU A 28 -12.19 2.96 7.87
CA LEU A 28 -12.12 1.67 7.18
C LEU A 28 -12.41 1.79 5.69
N LYS A 29 -13.45 2.56 5.33
CA LYS A 29 -13.82 2.82 3.95
C LYS A 29 -12.75 3.63 3.22
N ALA A 30 -12.22 4.69 3.84
CA ALA A 30 -11.17 5.52 3.24
C ALA A 30 -9.91 4.69 2.93
N LEU A 31 -9.46 3.86 3.87
CA LEU A 31 -8.29 2.99 3.67
C LEU A 31 -8.57 1.91 2.60
N THR A 32 -9.79 1.37 2.56
CA THR A 32 -10.22 0.42 1.53
C THR A 32 -10.19 1.05 0.13
N GLU A 33 -10.68 2.29 -0.01
CA GLU A 33 -10.67 3.03 -1.27
C GLU A 33 -9.25 3.35 -1.73
N GLU A 34 -8.34 3.72 -0.82
CA GLU A 34 -6.91 3.93 -1.15
C GLU A 34 -6.27 2.65 -1.73
N ILE A 35 -6.51 1.51 -1.08
CA ILE A 35 -5.99 0.21 -1.52
C ILE A 35 -6.56 -0.17 -2.90
N LEU A 36 -7.88 -0.03 -3.09
CA LEU A 36 -8.51 -0.33 -4.38
C LEU A 36 -8.02 0.61 -5.49
N GLY A 37 -7.73 1.87 -5.15
CA GLY A 37 -7.10 2.83 -6.03
C GLY A 37 -5.74 2.35 -6.52
N GLU A 38 -4.85 1.93 -5.61
CA GLU A 38 -3.54 1.38 -5.98
C GLU A 38 -3.67 0.11 -6.82
N LEU A 39 -4.53 -0.84 -6.41
CA LEU A 39 -4.72 -2.07 -7.18
C LEU A 39 -5.25 -1.80 -8.59
N SER A 40 -6.11 -0.79 -8.77
CA SER A 40 -6.58 -0.37 -10.08
C SER A 40 -5.47 0.27 -10.93
N GLN A 41 -4.54 1.02 -10.32
CA GLN A 41 -3.38 1.58 -11.03
C GLN A 41 -2.40 0.48 -11.47
N ARG A 42 -2.36 -0.62 -10.74
CA ARG A 42 -1.47 -1.77 -10.98
C ARG A 42 -2.22 -2.96 -11.57
N ILE A 43 -3.29 -2.71 -12.31
CA ILE A 43 -4.17 -3.75 -12.84
C ILE A 43 -3.43 -4.71 -13.79
N ASP A 44 -2.50 -4.20 -14.59
CA ASP A 44 -1.72 -5.02 -15.52
C ASP A 44 -0.79 -5.98 -14.77
N GLU A 45 -0.11 -5.50 -13.71
CA GLU A 45 0.69 -6.36 -12.82
C GLU A 45 -0.18 -7.41 -12.12
N LEU A 46 -1.33 -6.99 -11.59
CA LEU A 46 -2.27 -7.89 -10.94
C LEU A 46 -2.81 -8.96 -11.90
N THR A 47 -3.08 -8.61 -13.16
CA THR A 47 -3.57 -9.57 -14.15
C THR A 47 -2.48 -10.56 -14.57
N ALA A 48 -1.24 -10.11 -14.70
CA ALA A 48 -0.06 -10.92 -15.01
C ALA A 48 0.35 -11.85 -13.86
N GLU A 49 -0.03 -11.53 -12.61
CA GLU A 49 0.34 -12.32 -11.45
C GLU A 49 -0.36 -13.70 -11.44
N SER A 50 0.46 -14.72 -11.20
CA SER A 50 0.07 -16.12 -11.04
C SER A 50 -0.82 -16.34 -9.82
N HIS A 51 -0.52 -15.64 -8.72
CA HIS A 51 -1.22 -15.72 -7.44
C HIS A 51 -1.84 -14.37 -7.07
N LYS A 52 -2.88 -13.96 -7.79
CA LYS A 52 -3.57 -12.66 -7.64
C LYS A 52 -3.92 -12.32 -6.20
N GLY A 53 -4.43 -13.31 -5.44
CA GLY A 53 -4.77 -13.11 -4.03
C GLY A 53 -3.57 -12.73 -3.16
N VAL A 54 -2.38 -13.29 -3.43
CA VAL A 54 -1.15 -12.95 -2.70
C VAL A 54 -0.72 -11.53 -3.02
N PHE A 55 -0.82 -11.10 -4.28
CA PHE A 55 -0.52 -9.72 -4.67
C PHE A 55 -1.45 -8.73 -3.99
N VAL A 56 -2.76 -8.95 -4.06
CA VAL A 56 -3.76 -8.12 -3.38
C VAL A 56 -3.45 -8.04 -1.88
N TYR A 57 -3.15 -9.18 -1.26
CA TYR A 57 -2.87 -9.22 0.17
C TYR A 57 -1.58 -8.47 0.55
N LYS A 58 -0.53 -8.50 -0.29
CA LYS A 58 0.69 -7.69 -0.09
C LYS A 58 0.37 -6.20 -0.09
N VAL A 59 -0.40 -5.72 -1.07
CA VAL A 59 -0.83 -4.31 -1.14
C VAL A 59 -1.64 -3.95 0.11
N VAL A 60 -2.60 -4.78 0.50
CA VAL A 60 -3.38 -4.57 1.74
C VAL A 60 -2.47 -4.45 2.97
N LEU A 61 -1.50 -5.36 3.13
CA LEU A 61 -0.59 -5.33 4.27
C LEU A 61 0.26 -4.06 4.29
N THR A 62 0.81 -3.64 3.15
CA THR A 62 1.58 -2.40 3.06
C THR A 62 0.76 -1.22 3.57
N HIS A 63 -0.46 -1.03 3.04
CA HIS A 63 -1.34 0.05 3.45
C HIS A 63 -1.72 -0.02 4.93
N VAL A 64 -2.07 -1.20 5.42
CA VAL A 64 -2.43 -1.38 6.84
C VAL A 64 -1.24 -1.06 7.76
N PHE A 65 -0.04 -1.53 7.46
CA PHE A 65 1.13 -1.24 8.28
C PHE A 65 1.51 0.24 8.23
N SER A 66 1.47 0.87 7.06
CA SER A 66 1.68 2.32 6.93
C SER A 66 0.65 3.12 7.73
N PHE A 67 -0.62 2.72 7.66
CA PHE A 67 -1.70 3.33 8.41
C PHE A 67 -1.50 3.21 9.93
N LEU A 68 -1.21 2.00 10.42
CA LEU A 68 -0.95 1.76 11.85
C LEU A 68 0.29 2.50 12.34
N ALA A 69 1.34 2.58 11.51
CA ALA A 69 2.55 3.35 11.82
C ALA A 69 2.25 4.85 11.92
N GLY A 70 1.45 5.40 11.01
CA GLY A 70 0.97 6.79 11.08
C GLY A 70 0.18 7.10 12.36
N ARG A 71 -0.52 6.11 12.92
CA ARG A 71 -1.23 6.21 14.21
C ARG A 71 -0.37 5.90 15.44
N SER A 72 0.90 5.54 15.25
CA SER A 72 1.78 5.03 16.32
C SER A 72 1.22 3.81 17.07
N ASP A 73 0.41 2.97 16.42
CA ASP A 73 -0.18 1.78 17.02
C ASP A 73 0.80 0.60 17.03
N LYS A 74 1.82 0.72 17.87
CA LYS A 74 2.92 -0.26 17.98
C LYS A 74 2.42 -1.64 18.42
N GLN A 75 1.44 -1.68 19.32
CA GLN A 75 0.90 -2.94 19.84
C GLN A 75 0.23 -3.75 18.73
N ARG A 76 -0.57 -3.10 17.88
CA ARG A 76 -1.21 -3.78 16.75
C ARG A 76 -0.18 -4.26 15.73
N ILE A 77 0.81 -3.43 15.42
CA ILE A 77 1.91 -3.78 14.50
C ILE A 77 2.66 -5.03 15.00
N GLU A 78 3.09 -5.04 16.26
CA GLU A 78 3.80 -6.16 16.86
C GLU A 78 2.95 -7.44 16.89
N PHE A 79 1.65 -7.31 17.19
CA PHE A 79 0.72 -8.44 17.15
C PHE A 79 0.62 -9.02 15.73
N LEU A 80 0.42 -8.17 14.73
CA LEU A 80 0.32 -8.59 13.34
C LEU A 80 1.62 -9.27 12.86
N GLN A 81 2.78 -8.71 13.20
CA GLN A 81 4.08 -9.30 12.86
C GLN A 81 4.30 -10.69 13.47
N LYS A 82 3.67 -11.01 14.60
CA LYS A 82 3.75 -12.34 15.23
C LYS A 82 2.86 -13.38 14.57
N ILE A 83 1.73 -12.97 13.98
CA ILE A 83 0.73 -13.90 13.40
C ILE A 83 0.83 -14.02 11.88
N LEU A 84 1.37 -13.00 11.20
CA LEU A 84 1.53 -13.03 9.75
C LEU A 84 2.71 -13.91 9.39
N LEU A 85 2.46 -14.95 8.61
CA LEU A 85 3.48 -15.85 8.07
C LEU A 85 4.27 -15.25 6.90
N ILE A 86 3.99 -13.99 6.53
CA ILE A 86 4.67 -13.26 5.48
C ILE A 86 5.76 -12.40 6.12
N HIS A 87 7.02 -12.62 5.72
CA HIS A 87 8.14 -11.85 6.25
C HIS A 87 7.99 -10.34 5.95
N PRO A 88 8.27 -9.44 6.92
CA PRO A 88 8.06 -8.00 6.76
C PRO A 88 8.67 -7.36 5.52
N SER A 89 9.85 -7.82 5.10
CA SER A 89 10.51 -7.33 3.88
C SER A 89 9.67 -7.42 2.62
N HIS A 90 8.65 -8.30 2.56
CA HIS A 90 7.79 -8.45 1.39
C HIS A 90 6.69 -7.39 1.26
N TYR A 91 6.44 -6.60 2.30
CA TYR A 91 5.43 -5.53 2.28
C TYR A 91 5.98 -4.16 2.72
N THR A 92 7.18 -4.09 3.31
CA THR A 92 7.86 -2.81 3.58
C THR A 92 8.39 -2.14 2.31
N GLN A 93 8.80 -2.93 1.30
CA GLN A 93 9.40 -2.42 0.05
C GLN A 93 8.45 -1.56 -0.81
N LEU A 94 7.15 -1.64 -0.58
CA LEU A 94 6.15 -0.88 -1.34
C LEU A 94 5.92 0.54 -0.79
N ALA A 95 6.30 0.81 0.46
CA ALA A 95 6.12 2.13 1.09
C ALA A 95 7.19 3.16 0.64
N ASP A 96 8.38 2.70 0.25
CA ASP A 96 9.51 3.58 -0.14
C ASP A 96 9.35 4.22 -1.53
N ASN A 97 8.42 3.74 -2.36
CA ASN A 97 8.16 4.28 -3.70
C ASN A 97 7.28 5.56 -3.70
N LYS A 98 6.84 6.07 -2.54
CA LYS A 98 6.14 7.37 -2.45
C LYS A 98 7.07 8.59 -2.42
N ASN A 99 8.40 8.42 -2.52
CA ASN A 99 9.33 9.54 -2.73
C ASN A 99 9.65 9.72 -4.23
N PRO A 100 9.29 10.84 -4.88
CA PRO A 100 9.79 11.13 -6.21
C PRO A 100 11.32 11.28 -6.17
N PRO A 101 12.05 10.83 -7.21
CA PRO A 101 13.48 11.09 -7.29
C PRO A 101 13.69 12.60 -7.24
N HIS A 102 14.46 13.07 -6.27
CA HIS A 102 14.99 14.43 -6.26
C HIS A 102 15.56 14.70 -7.66
N GLY A 103 14.97 15.68 -8.34
CA GLY A 103 15.40 16.13 -9.64
C GLY A 103 16.89 16.41 -9.61
N THR A 104 17.63 15.63 -10.39
CA THR A 104 19.00 15.92 -10.75
C THR A 104 18.94 17.19 -11.62
N ASN A 105 19.18 18.35 -11.01
CA ASN A 105 19.28 19.58 -11.78
C ASN A 105 20.54 19.50 -12.68
N ARG A 106 20.28 19.79 -13.94
CA ARG A 106 21.19 19.75 -15.07
C ARG A 106 22.26 20.83 -14.98
N GLN A 107 23.40 20.46 -15.56
CA GLN A 107 24.41 21.32 -16.20
C GLN A 107 23.88 22.60 -16.87
N GLY A 108 24.72 23.63 -16.76
CA GLY A 108 24.68 24.93 -17.45
C GLY A 108 25.14 26.00 -16.44
N GLU A 109 26.15 26.84 -16.65
CA GLU A 109 26.75 27.38 -17.87
C GLU A 109 28.19 27.83 -17.56
N GLY A 110 29.05 27.79 -18.57
CA GLY A 110 30.45 28.19 -18.48
C GLY A 110 30.62 29.71 -18.37
N GLU A 111 31.65 30.08 -17.62
CA GLU A 111 32.19 31.43 -17.52
C GLU A 111 32.66 31.93 -18.90
N ILE A 112 32.26 33.14 -19.26
CA ILE A 112 32.88 33.93 -20.32
C ILE A 112 33.77 34.95 -19.61
N GLU A 113 35.09 34.75 -19.66
CA GLU A 113 36.06 35.79 -19.31
C GLU A 113 36.22 36.78 -20.48
N TYR A 114 36.42 38.05 -20.12
CA TYR A 114 36.54 39.23 -21.00
C TYR A 114 37.89 39.32 -21.71
#